data_AF-A0A351KUX6-F1
#
_entry.id   AF-A0A351KUX6-F1
#
_cell.length_a   1.000
_cell.length_b   1.000
_cell.length_c   1.000
_cell.angle_alpha   90.00
_cell.angle_beta   90.00
_cell.angle_gamma   90.00
#
_symmetry.space_group_name_H-M   'P 1'
#
loop_
_entity.id
_entity.type
_entity.pdbx_description
1 polymer ?
#
loop_
_entity_poly.entity_id
_entity_poly.type
_entity_poly.pdbx_seq_one_letter_code
_entity_poly.pdbx_strand_id
1 'polypeptide(L)'
;MTEKNTNKPSDDLAVKEAKPQLKRPPLFKVFLLNDDFTPMEFVIDILKRFFGMDEDKATQVMLHVHTRGIGVCGVYSRDIAETKVRQVNDFSREHQHPLLCDMDEA
;
A
#
# COMPACT_ATOMS: atom_id res chain seq x y z
N MET A 1 -1.31 -79.62 -5.79
CA MET A 1 -2.32 -78.72 -6.37
C MET A 1 -2.46 -77.57 -5.37
N THR A 2 -1.71 -76.47 -5.53
CA THR A 2 -2.12 -75.22 -6.22
C THR A 2 -3.34 -74.62 -5.51
N GLU A 3 -3.37 -73.39 -5.00
CA GLU A 3 -2.85 -72.12 -5.52
C GLU A 3 -2.58 -71.06 -4.42
N LYS A 4 -1.82 -70.05 -4.83
CA LYS A 4 -1.41 -68.82 -4.12
C LYS A 4 -2.62 -67.96 -3.71
N ASN A 5 -2.46 -67.17 -2.64
CA ASN A 5 -2.71 -65.74 -2.80
C ASN A 5 -1.89 -64.87 -1.84
N THR A 6 -0.82 -64.30 -2.39
CA THR A 6 -0.07 -63.18 -1.84
C THR A 6 -0.88 -61.90 -2.06
N ASN A 7 -1.30 -61.19 -1.00
CA ASN A 7 -1.55 -59.76 -1.14
C ASN A 7 -1.39 -59.02 0.20
N LYS A 8 -0.23 -58.38 0.36
CA LYS A 8 -0.11 -57.16 1.18
C LYS A 8 -0.80 -56.04 0.40
N PRO A 9 -1.49 -55.13 1.10
CA PRO A 9 -1.21 -53.73 0.88
C PRO A 9 -0.81 -53.10 2.20
N SER A 10 0.47 -52.77 2.28
CA SER A 10 0.95 -51.61 3.00
C SER A 10 0.23 -50.38 2.44
N ASP A 11 -0.58 -49.71 3.24
CA ASP A 11 -0.92 -48.32 2.96
C ASP A 11 -1.02 -47.57 4.28
N ASP A 12 0.18 -47.32 4.84
CA ASP A 12 0.40 -46.29 5.83
C ASP A 12 0.26 -44.94 5.11
N LEU A 13 -0.98 -44.52 4.88
CA LEU A 13 -1.34 -43.22 4.29
C LEU A 13 -1.03 -42.11 5.29
N ALA A 14 0.26 -41.84 5.47
CA ALA A 14 0.73 -40.65 6.16
C ALA A 14 0.30 -39.41 5.35
N VAL A 15 -0.77 -38.75 5.78
CA VAL A 15 -1.20 -37.46 5.25
C VAL A 15 -0.11 -36.45 5.60
N LYS A 16 0.74 -36.10 4.64
CA LYS A 16 1.71 -35.01 4.82
C LYS A 16 0.93 -33.70 4.96
N GLU A 17 1.07 -33.04 6.10
CA GLU A 17 0.58 -31.68 6.30
C GLU A 17 1.15 -30.77 5.20
N ALA A 18 0.27 -30.12 4.44
CA ALA A 18 0.68 -29.16 3.44
C ALA A 18 1.35 -27.97 4.13
N LYS A 19 2.51 -27.54 3.65
CA LYS A 19 3.18 -26.35 4.18
C LYS A 19 2.22 -25.14 4.07
N PRO A 20 2.00 -24.36 5.15
CA PRO A 20 1.09 -23.23 5.11
C PRO A 20 1.50 -22.24 4.02
N GLN A 21 0.55 -21.86 3.16
CA GLN A 21 0.78 -20.84 2.14
C GLN A 21 0.80 -19.47 2.81
N LEU A 22 1.96 -18.82 2.81
CA LEU A 22 2.08 -17.43 3.27
C LEU A 22 1.41 -16.51 2.25
N LYS A 23 0.28 -15.90 2.63
CA LYS A 23 -0.32 -14.82 1.85
C LYS A 23 0.56 -13.58 1.92
N ARG A 24 0.79 -12.94 0.77
CA ARG A 24 1.45 -11.63 0.73
C ARG A 24 0.54 -10.60 1.43
N PRO A 25 1.09 -9.70 2.26
CA PRO A 25 0.30 -8.64 2.85
C PRO A 25 -0.40 -7.78 1.78
N PRO A 26 -1.64 -7.32 2.01
CA PRO A 26 -2.29 -6.38 1.11
C PRO A 26 -1.48 -5.08 1.03
N LEU A 27 -1.45 -4.51 -0.17
CA LEU A 27 -0.82 -3.22 -0.45
C LEU A 27 -1.88 -2.13 -0.48
N PHE A 28 -1.49 -0.91 -0.14
CA PHE A 28 -2.36 0.25 -0.06
C PHE A 28 -1.76 1.39 -0.87
N LYS A 29 -2.59 2.04 -1.69
CA LYS A 29 -2.25 3.29 -2.36
C LYS A 29 -2.47 4.43 -1.39
N VAL A 30 -1.47 5.28 -1.19
CA VAL A 30 -1.60 6.55 -0.47
C VAL A 30 -1.73 7.66 -1.50
N PHE A 31 -2.70 8.55 -1.31
CA PHE A 31 -3.02 9.62 -2.24
C PHE A 31 -3.39 10.92 -1.54
N LEU A 32 -3.20 12.03 -2.24
CA LEU A 32 -3.67 13.35 -1.84
C LEU A 32 -4.94 13.72 -2.60
N LEU A 33 -5.85 14.41 -1.92
CA LEU A 33 -7.06 14.98 -2.49
C LEU A 33 -6.88 16.49 -2.68
N ASN A 34 -7.37 16.99 -3.81
CA ASN A 34 -7.31 18.41 -4.13
C ASN A 34 -8.23 19.24 -3.23
N ASP A 35 -7.81 20.48 -2.98
CA ASP A 35 -8.59 21.52 -2.35
C ASP A 35 -8.17 22.90 -2.91
N ASP A 36 -8.96 23.94 -2.64
CA ASP A 36 -8.75 25.28 -3.23
C ASP A 36 -7.88 26.22 -2.36
N PHE A 37 -7.34 25.75 -1.23
CA PHE A 37 -6.69 26.60 -0.22
C PHE A 37 -5.24 26.22 0.07
N THR A 38 -4.85 24.96 -0.12
CA THR A 38 -3.48 24.50 0.11
C THR A 38 -2.55 24.99 -1.01
N PRO A 39 -1.46 25.73 -0.70
CA PRO A 39 -0.50 26.19 -1.71
C PRO A 39 0.19 25.04 -2.44
N MET A 40 0.44 25.22 -3.74
CA MET A 40 1.13 24.22 -4.58
C MET A 40 2.51 23.84 -4.03
N GLU A 41 3.29 24.84 -3.58
CA GLU A 41 4.61 24.63 -2.97
C GLU A 41 4.54 23.78 -1.69
N PHE A 42 3.46 23.91 -0.91
CA PHE A 42 3.27 23.09 0.29
C PHE A 42 3.02 21.62 -0.07
N VAL A 43 2.24 21.36 -1.13
CA VAL A 43 2.04 20.00 -1.65
C VAL A 43 3.36 19.41 -2.15
N ILE A 44 4.19 20.20 -2.85
CA ILE A 44 5.52 19.77 -3.30
C ILE A 44 6.42 19.43 -2.10
N ASP A 45 6.47 20.26 -1.05
CA ASP A 45 7.24 19.95 0.17
C ASP A 45 6.80 18.64 0.81
N ILE A 46 5.49 18.39 0.91
CA ILE A 46 4.95 17.12 1.41
C ILE A 46 5.43 15.92 0.59
N LEU A 47 5.36 16.03 -0.74
CA LEU A 47 5.75 14.95 -1.65
C LEU A 47 7.24 14.65 -1.55
N LYS A 48 8.09 15.68 -1.40
CA LYS A 48 9.52 15.51 -1.20
C LYS A 48 9.83 14.93 0.18
N ARG A 49 9.26 15.51 1.24
CA ARG A 49 9.56 15.19 2.64
C ARG A 49 9.06 13.81 3.06
N PHE A 50 7.82 13.48 2.75
CA PHE A 50 7.18 12.27 3.25
C PHE A 50 7.20 11.12 2.24
N PHE A 51 7.29 11.39 0.95
CA PHE A 51 7.28 10.36 -0.09
C PHE A 51 8.63 10.19 -0.81
N GLY A 52 9.63 11.02 -0.47
CA GLY A 52 10.99 10.91 -1.00
C GLY A 52 11.06 11.18 -2.50
N MET A 53 10.13 11.99 -3.02
CA MET A 53 10.17 12.41 -4.42
C MET A 53 11.24 13.47 -4.63
N ASP A 54 11.82 13.50 -5.83
CA ASP A 54 12.57 14.66 -6.30
C ASP A 54 11.61 15.80 -6.72
N GLU A 55 12.18 16.95 -7.04
CA GLU A 55 11.43 18.16 -7.41
C GLU A 55 10.50 17.93 -8.62
N ASP A 56 11.03 17.32 -9.67
CA ASP A 56 10.32 17.13 -10.94
C ASP A 56 9.12 16.20 -10.75
N LYS A 57 9.34 15.07 -10.06
CA LYS A 57 8.26 14.10 -9.77
C LYS A 57 7.24 14.68 -8.81
N ALA A 58 7.67 15.41 -7.78
CA ALA A 58 6.75 16.07 -6.84
C ALA A 58 5.87 17.09 -7.57
N THR A 59 6.45 17.90 -8.45
CA THR A 59 5.72 18.88 -9.27
C THR A 59 4.70 18.19 -10.17
N GLN A 60 5.07 17.09 -10.83
CA GLN A 60 4.16 16.33 -11.69
C GLN A 60 2.98 15.75 -10.90
N VAL A 61 3.23 15.17 -9.72
CA VAL A 61 2.18 14.61 -8.88
C VAL A 61 1.28 15.72 -8.33
N MET A 62 1.86 16.85 -7.88
CA MET A 62 1.09 18.02 -7.44
C MET A 62 0.15 18.52 -8.55
N LEU A 63 0.65 18.70 -9.78
CA LEU A 63 -0.18 19.10 -10.92
C LEU A 63 -1.29 18.08 -11.21
N HIS A 64 -1.01 16.78 -11.03
CA HIS A 64 -2.01 15.74 -11.17
C HIS A 64 -3.12 15.88 -10.12
N VAL A 65 -2.77 16.07 -8.84
CA VAL A 65 -3.75 16.33 -7.77
C VAL A 65 -4.60 17.54 -8.15
N HIS A 66 -3.96 18.66 -8.50
CA HIS A 66 -4.65 19.91 -8.81
C HIS A 66 -5.63 19.79 -9.98
N THR A 67 -5.23 19.09 -11.05
CA THR A 67 -6.03 19.01 -12.28
C THR A 67 -7.04 17.85 -12.29
N ARG A 68 -6.82 16.80 -11.49
CA ARG A 68 -7.64 15.58 -11.49
C ARG A 68 -8.43 15.36 -10.19
N GLY A 69 -8.20 16.18 -9.17
CA GLY A 69 -8.86 16.07 -7.87
C GLY A 69 -8.20 15.09 -6.90
N ILE A 70 -7.36 14.18 -7.40
CA ILE A 70 -6.68 13.15 -6.61
C ILE A 70 -5.34 12.80 -7.26
N GLY A 71 -4.32 12.46 -6.48
CA GLY A 71 -3.03 11.99 -7.01
C GLY A 71 -2.36 10.97 -6.09
N VAL A 72 -1.92 9.85 -6.67
CA VAL A 72 -1.26 8.77 -5.93
C VAL A 72 0.20 9.14 -5.63
N CYS A 73 0.56 9.10 -4.36
CA CYS A 73 1.89 9.44 -3.88
C CYS A 73 2.80 8.19 -3.76
N GLY A 74 2.22 7.03 -3.49
CA GLY A 74 2.96 5.77 -3.42
C GLY A 74 2.09 4.58 -3.02
N VAL A 75 2.67 3.38 -3.08
CA VAL A 75 2.04 2.12 -2.67
C VAL A 75 2.87 1.46 -1.59
N TYR A 76 2.24 1.09 -0.48
CA TYR A 76 2.92 0.63 0.73
C TYR A 76 2.18 -0.54 1.39
N SER A 77 2.80 -1.20 2.37
CA SER A 77 2.05 -2.04 3.30
C SER A 77 1.14 -1.17 4.17
N ARG A 78 0.09 -1.79 4.73
CA ARG A 78 -0.91 -1.09 5.55
C ARG A 78 -0.30 -0.19 6.63
N ASP A 79 0.61 -0.71 7.45
CA ASP A 79 1.17 0.04 8.58
C ASP A 79 1.99 1.27 8.13
N ILE A 80 2.71 1.15 7.01
CA ILE A 80 3.47 2.25 6.41
C ILE A 80 2.51 3.28 5.81
N ALA A 81 1.46 2.83 5.12
CA ALA A 81 0.43 3.70 4.55
C ALA A 81 -0.27 4.50 5.65
N GLU A 82 -0.76 3.85 6.72
CA GLU A 82 -1.39 4.50 7.87
C GLU A 82 -0.49 5.54 8.53
N THR A 83 0.81 5.22 8.65
CA THR A 83 1.80 6.13 9.23
C THR A 83 1.99 7.36 8.34
N LYS A 84 2.13 7.19 7.03
CA LYS A 84 2.29 8.31 6.09
C LYS A 84 1.04 9.19 6.04
N VAL A 85 -0.15 8.59 5.99
CA VAL A 85 -1.43 9.31 6.03
C VAL A 85 -1.51 10.19 7.27
N ARG A 86 -1.24 9.62 8.45
CA ARG A 86 -1.22 10.37 9.71
C ARG A 86 -0.22 11.53 9.68
N GLN A 87 1.03 11.26 9.33
CA GLN A 87 2.10 12.26 9.28
C GLN A 87 1.77 13.44 8.37
N VAL A 88 1.23 13.17 7.18
CA VAL A 88 0.87 14.21 6.22
C VAL A 88 -0.32 15.05 6.70
N ASN A 89 -1.34 14.41 7.26
CA ASN A 89 -2.53 15.10 7.76
C ASN A 89 -2.21 15.96 9.00
N ASP A 90 -1.37 15.45 9.91
CA ASP A 90 -0.94 16.20 11.09
C ASP A 90 -0.09 17.41 10.67
N PHE A 91 0.87 17.22 9.76
CA PHE A 91 1.70 18.31 9.24
C PHE A 91 0.87 19.38 8.52
N SER A 92 -0.13 18.97 7.73
CA SER A 92 -1.05 19.90 7.05
C SER A 92 -1.85 20.73 8.06
N ARG A 93 -2.36 20.09 9.12
CA ARG A 93 -3.10 20.76 10.20
C ARG A 93 -2.22 21.74 10.98
N GLU A 94 -0.99 21.37 11.30
CA GLU A 94 -0.02 22.24 11.99
C GLU A 94 0.30 23.50 11.18
N HIS A 95 0.30 23.41 9.85
CA HIS A 95 0.52 24.52 8.93
C HIS A 95 -0.79 25.21 8.48
N GLN A 96 -1.92 24.85 9.09
CA GLN A 96 -3.23 25.45 8.81
C GLN A 96 -3.71 25.26 7.37
N HIS A 97 -3.35 24.15 6.73
CA HIS A 97 -3.81 23.77 5.40
C HIS A 97 -4.86 22.64 5.50
N PRO A 98 -5.94 22.70 4.71
CA PRO A 98 -7.00 21.68 4.71
C PRO A 98 -6.66 20.44 3.87
N LEU A 99 -5.43 20.34 3.34
CA LEU A 99 -4.97 19.21 2.53
C LEU A 99 -5.28 17.88 3.19
N LEU A 100 -5.90 16.98 2.42
CA LEU A 100 -6.28 15.65 2.87
C LEU A 100 -5.44 14.58 2.18
N CYS A 101 -4.83 13.74 3.01
CA CYS A 101 -4.15 12.51 2.62
C CYS A 101 -4.98 11.31 3.10
N ASP A 102 -5.15 10.32 2.24
CA ASP A 102 -5.88 9.09 2.55
C ASP A 102 -5.27 7.88 1.82
N MET A 103 -5.79 6.68 2.11
CA MET A 103 -5.33 5.44 1.52
C MET A 103 -6.47 4.46 1.20
N ASP A 104 -6.28 3.65 0.17
CA ASP A 104 -7.21 2.57 -0.20
C ASP A 104 -6.43 1.31 -0.63
N GLU A 105 -7.08 0.14 -0.55
CA GLU A 105 -6.48 -1.13 -0.96
C GLU A 105 -6.12 -1.10 -2.46
N ALA A 106 -4.91 -1.55 -2.79
CA ALA A 106 -4.30 -1.36 -4.10
C ALA A 106 -4.84 -2.27 -5.21
#